data_AF-A0A953RMY5-F1
#
_entry.id   AF-A0A953RMY5-F1
#
_cell.length_a   1.000
_cell.length_b   1.000
_cell.length_c   1.000
_cell.angle_alpha   90.00
_cell.angle_beta   90.00
_cell.angle_gamma   90.00
#
_symmetry.space_group_name_H-M   'P 1'
#
loop_
_entity.id
_entity.type
_entity.pdbx_description
1 polymer ?
#
loop_
_entity_poly.entity_id
_entity_poly.type
_entity_poly.pdbx_seq_one_letter_code
_entity_poly.pdbx_strand_id
1 'polypeptide(L)' 'MSLAIAPESLPLIEDSAGVIRVGGTRVTLETVVEAFNEGATAEEIAAQYPALHLGDIYATITYSRVPSSRMNERAQSASS' A
#
# COMPACT_ATOMS: atom_id res chain seq x y z
N MET A 1 -22.14 -22.52 -2.49
CA MET A 1 -20.68 -22.36 -2.35
C MET A 1 -20.40 -20.90 -2.03
N SER A 2 -19.72 -20.62 -0.92
CA SER A 2 -19.29 -19.27 -0.53
C SER A 2 -17.80 -19.12 -0.76
N LEU A 3 -17.40 -18.13 -1.54
CA LEU A 3 -16.01 -17.76 -1.73
C LEU A 3 -15.60 -16.80 -0.60
N ALA A 4 -14.73 -17.26 0.30
CA ALA A 4 -14.16 -16.42 1.35
C ALA A 4 -12.87 -15.77 0.82
N ILE A 5 -12.85 -14.45 0.74
CA ILE A 5 -11.65 -13.67 0.42
C ILE A 5 -11.01 -13.30 1.77
N ALA A 6 -9.88 -13.91 2.10
CA ALA A 6 -9.12 -13.55 3.29
C ALA A 6 -8.25 -12.31 2.97
N PRO A 7 -8.23 -11.29 3.83
CA PRO A 7 -7.33 -10.16 3.65
C PRO A 7 -5.89 -10.63 3.87
N GLU A 8 -5.10 -10.67 2.82
CA GLU A 8 -3.66 -10.83 2.95
C GLU A 8 -3.08 -9.58 3.59
N SER A 9 -2.08 -9.73 4.48
CA SER A 9 -1.47 -8.58 5.16
C SER A 9 -0.86 -7.65 4.12
N LEU A 10 -1.12 -6.34 4.25
CA LEU A 10 -0.55 -5.37 3.34
C LEU A 10 0.98 -5.51 3.35
N PRO A 11 1.63 -5.51 2.20
CA PRO A 11 3.10 -5.58 2.09
C PRO A 11 3.71 -4.20 2.41
N LEU A 12 3.16 -3.48 3.39
CA LEU A 12 3.58 -2.14 3.76
C LEU A 12 4.13 -2.20 5.19
N ILE A 13 5.42 -1.90 5.32
CA ILE A 13 6.13 -1.91 6.59
C ILE A 13 6.54 -0.47 6.88
N GLU A 14 6.02 0.08 7.97
CA GLU A 14 6.44 1.39 8.47
C GLU A 14 7.74 1.22 9.29
N ASP A 15 8.76 1.99 8.93
CA ASP A 15 10.02 2.04 9.68
C ASP A 15 9.90 2.96 10.91
N SER A 16 10.84 2.88 11.86
CA SER A 16 10.89 3.75 13.04
C SER A 16 10.98 5.25 12.71
N ALA A 17 11.40 5.59 11.49
CA ALA A 17 11.40 6.95 10.95
C ALA A 17 10.05 7.41 10.34
N GLY A 18 9.00 6.58 10.35
CA GLY A 18 7.70 6.87 9.74
C GLY A 18 7.66 6.68 8.21
N VAL A 19 8.68 6.03 7.63
CA VAL A 19 8.77 5.77 6.20
C VAL A 19 8.11 4.43 5.88
N ILE A 20 7.12 4.43 4.98
CA ILE A 20 6.45 3.20 4.53
C ILE A 20 7.22 2.55 3.38
N ARG A 21 7.65 1.30 3.59
CA ARG A 21 8.40 0.47 2.63
C ARG A 21 7.54 -0.66 2.10
N VAL A 22 7.74 -1.03 0.84
CA VAL A 22 6.97 -2.08 0.16
C VAL A 22 7.70 -3.43 0.24
N GLY A 23 7.02 -4.48 0.68
CA GLY A 23 7.47 -5.89 0.65
C GLY A 23 8.75 -6.17 1.45
N GLY A 24 9.12 -5.33 2.41
CA GLY A 24 10.42 -5.41 3.10
C GLY A 24 11.61 -4.98 2.23
N THR A 25 11.36 -4.35 1.08
CA THR A 25 12.39 -3.83 0.19
C THR A 25 12.85 -2.43 0.61
N ARG A 26 13.88 -1.94 -0.09
CA ARG A 26 14.33 -0.55 0.08
C ARG A 26 13.43 0.47 -0.62
N VAL A 27 12.49 0.02 -1.45
CA VAL A 27 11.59 0.89 -2.21
C VAL A 27 10.45 1.36 -1.31
N THR A 28 10.20 2.67 -1.32
CA THR A 28 9.16 3.30 -0.50
C THR A 28 7.83 3.35 -1.24
N LEU A 29 6.74 3.46 -0.48
CA LEU A 29 5.41 3.77 -1.00
C LEU A 29 5.46 5.01 -1.90
N GLU A 30 6.18 6.05 -1.47
CA GLU A 30 6.30 7.32 -2.20
C GLU A 30 6.90 7.12 -3.59
N THR A 31 7.96 6.30 -3.73
CA THR A 31 8.57 6.01 -5.04
C THR A 31 7.59 5.33 -5.99
N VAL A 32 6.80 4.37 -5.49
CA VAL A 32 5.80 3.66 -6.32
C VAL A 32 4.67 4.61 -6.73
N VAL A 33 4.20 5.45 -5.80
CA VAL A 33 3.13 6.42 -6.05
C VAL A 33 3.59 7.52 -7.01
N GLU A 34 4.82 8.00 -6.88
CA GLU A 34 5.42 9.00 -7.78
C GLU A 34 5.51 8.46 -9.21
N ALA A 35 6.11 7.28 -9.41
CA ALA A 35 6.20 6.66 -10.72
C ALA A 35 4.83 6.43 -11.36
N PHE A 36 3.83 6.03 -10.56
CA PHE A 36 2.46 5.89 -11.04
C PHE A 36 1.82 7.22 -11.43
N ASN A 37 2.08 8.30 -10.66
CA ASN A 37 1.61 9.65 -10.99
C ASN A 37 2.29 10.23 -12.24
N GLU A 38 3.53 9.83 -12.54
CA GLU A 38 4.22 10.15 -13.80
C GLU A 38 3.63 9.42 -15.02
N GLY A 39 2.68 8.51 -14.80
CA GLY A 39 1.98 7.76 -15.84
C GLY A 39 2.52 6.36 -16.08
N ALA A 40 3.48 5.89 -15.27
CA ALA A 40 3.94 4.51 -15.37
C ALA A 40 2.86 3.53 -14.90
N THR A 41 2.74 2.42 -15.62
CA THR A 41 1.87 1.30 -15.21
C THR A 41 2.52 0.48 -14.10
N ALA A 42 1.72 -0.29 -13.35
CA ALA A 42 2.23 -1.18 -12.31
C ALA A 42 3.26 -2.20 -12.85
N GLU A 43 3.09 -2.65 -14.08
CA GLU A 43 4.00 -3.57 -14.77
C GLU A 43 5.32 -2.88 -15.13
N GLU A 44 5.28 -1.63 -15.60
CA GLU A 44 6.49 -0.83 -15.84
C GLU A 44 7.25 -0.52 -14.56
N ILE A 45 6.53 -0.25 -13.46
CA ILE A 45 7.13 -0.07 -12.14
C ILE A 45 7.79 -1.38 -11.67
N ALA A 46 7.15 -2.53 -11.88
CA ALA A 46 7.74 -3.83 -11.57
C ALA A 46 9.00 -4.12 -12.39
N ALA A 47 9.02 -3.70 -13.67
CA ALA A 47 10.19 -3.81 -14.53
C ALA A 47 11.34 -2.89 -14.07
N GLN A 48 11.03 -1.68 -13.59
CA GLN A 48 12.02 -0.74 -13.05
C GLN A 48 12.57 -1.17 -11.68
N TYR A 49 11.74 -1.81 -10.87
CA TYR A 49 12.06 -2.27 -9.52
C TYR A 49 11.88 -3.79 -9.41
N PRO A 50 12.80 -4.61 -9.94
CA PRO A 50 12.67 -6.07 -9.94
C PRO A 50 12.68 -6.71 -8.54
N ALA A 51 12.99 -5.93 -7.50
CA ALA A 51 12.87 -6.34 -6.11
C ALA A 51 11.41 -6.33 -5.61
N LEU A 52 10.50 -5.65 -6.30
CA LEU A 52 9.08 -5.59 -5.97
C LEU A 52 8.31 -6.67 -6.71
N HIS A 53 7.39 -7.33 -5.99
CA HIS A 53 6.40 -8.17 -6.66
C HIS A 53 5.26 -7.33 -7.22
N LEU A 54 4.74 -7.75 -8.37
CA LEU A 54 3.64 -7.06 -9.03
C LEU A 54 2.39 -6.96 -8.12
N GLY A 55 2.11 -8.00 -7.34
CA GLY A 55 1.04 -7.99 -6.35
C GLY A 55 1.20 -6.91 -5.30
N ASP A 56 2.43 -6.68 -4.82
CA ASP A 56 2.74 -5.65 -3.84
C ASP A 56 2.56 -4.26 -4.40
N ILE A 57 2.92 -4.05 -5.68
CA ILE A 57 2.73 -2.78 -6.38
C ILE A 57 1.24 -2.46 -6.51
N TYR A 58 0.42 -3.42 -6.92
CA TYR A 58 -1.04 -3.24 -6.97
C TYR A 58 -1.65 -2.96 -5.60
N ALA A 59 -1.23 -3.68 -4.56
CA ALA A 59 -1.68 -3.42 -3.19
C ALA A 59 -1.30 -2.01 -2.73
N THR A 60 -0.08 -1.56 -3.06
CA THR A 60 0.48 -0.24 -2.72
C THR A 60 -0.29 0.90 -3.41
N ILE A 61 -0.54 0.79 -4.72
CA ILE A 61 -1.33 1.77 -5.48
C ILE A 61 -2.79 1.80 -4.99
N THR A 62 -3.34 0.64 -4.64
CA THR A 62 -4.70 0.56 -4.08
C THR A 62 -4.76 1.23 -2.71
N TYR A 63 -3.76 0.99 -1.87
CA TYR A 63 -3.66 1.60 -0.54
C TYR A 63 -3.58 3.12 -0.62
N SER A 64 -2.81 3.70 -1.55
CA SER A 64 -2.70 5.16 -1.71
C SER A 64 -4.02 5.82 -2.14
N ARG A 65 -4.95 5.06 -2.74
CA ARG A 65 -6.27 5.53 -3.17
C ARG A 65 -7.37 5.34 -2.13
N VAL A 66 -7.21 4.38 -1.22
CA VAL A 66 -8.16 4.22 -0.12
C VAL A 66 -7.94 5.40 0.83
N PRO A 67 -8.90 6.34 0.97
CA PRO A 67 -8.78 7.35 2.00
C PRO A 67 -8.70 6.62 3.34
N SER A 68 -7.62 6.83 4.08
CA SER A 68 -7.37 6.25 5.39
C SER A 68 -8.41 6.73 6.43
N SER A 69 -9.65 6.28 6.30
CA SER A 69 -10.72 6.45 7.30
C SER A 69 -10.60 5.43 8.44
N ARG A 70 -9.45 4.74 8.57
CA ARG A 70 -9.14 3.85 9.70
C ARG A 70 -8.73 4.58 10.98
N MET A 71 -8.77 5.92 11.00
CA MET A 71 -8.51 6.73 12.20
C MET A 71 -9.77 7.33 12.86
N ASN A 72 -11.01 6.94 12.48
CA ASN A 72 -12.23 7.53 13.08
C ASN A 72 -13.09 6.60 13.95
N GLU A 73 -12.65 5.40 14.33
CA GLU A 73 -13.46 4.52 15.19
C GLU A 73 -13.25 4.68 16.71
N ARG A 74 -12.41 5.64 17.17
CA ARG A 74 -12.28 6.00 18.61
C ARG A 74 -12.91 7.35 18.99
N ALA A 75 -13.37 8.15 18.02
CA ALA A 75 -13.95 9.47 18.30
C ALA A 75 -15.49 9.46 18.47
N GLN A 76 -16.19 8.40 18.03
CA GLN A 76 -17.66 8.31 18.14
C GLN A 76 -18.16 7.57 19.39
N SER A 77 -17.28 6.91 20.15
CA SER A 77 -17.65 6.20 21.40
C SER A 77 -17.64 7.10 22.65
N ALA A 78 -17.25 8.37 22.54
CA ALA A 78 -17.07 9.29 23.67
C ALA A 78 -18.11 10.42 23.74
N SER A 79 -19.19 10.36 22.95
CA SER A 79 -20.27 11.35 22.99
C SER A 79 -21.66 10.71 23.11
N SER A 80 -21.79 9.76 24.04
CA SER A 80 -23.07 9.38 24.66
C SER A 80 -23.17 9.98 26.04
#